data_AF-A0A7J9T8I0-F1
#
_entry.id   AF-A0A7J9T8I0-F1
#
_cell.length_a   1.000
_cell.length_b   1.000
_cell.length_c   1.000
_cell.angle_alpha   90.00
_cell.angle_beta   90.00
_cell.angle_gamma   90.00
#
_symmetry.space_group_name_H-M   'P 1'
#
loop_
_entity.id
_entity.type
_entity.pdbx_description
1 polymer ?
#
loop_
_entity_poly.entity_id
_entity_poly.type
_entity_poly.pdbx_seq_one_letter_code
_entity_poly.pdbx_strand_id
1 'polypeptide(L)'
;MVNVVLTVPDHVKNEIGLFPWVNWSEVAREEVLKKDIFERYLKSGGLTDEDWEFCEKIDWHPVDELPLKDEFIKRLKEAEKGRFIKVGSLDELFED
;
A
#
# COMPACT_ATOMS: atom_id res chain seq x y z
N MET A 1 11.00 -26.97 -9.90
CA MET A 1 10.26 -26.38 -8.76
C MET A 1 11.28 -25.60 -7.95
N VAL A 2 11.07 -24.29 -7.80
CA VAL A 2 11.98 -23.42 -7.03
C VAL A 2 11.36 -23.23 -5.65
N ASN A 3 12.15 -23.48 -4.60
CA ASN A 3 11.73 -23.26 -3.22
C ASN A 3 12.50 -22.06 -2.65
N VAL A 4 11.77 -21.11 -2.08
CA VAL A 4 12.35 -19.97 -1.35
C VAL A 4 12.20 -20.27 0.14
N VAL A 5 13.31 -20.19 0.88
CA VAL A 5 13.34 -20.37 2.33
C VAL A 5 13.69 -19.02 2.95
N LEU A 6 12.82 -18.51 3.81
CA LEU A 6 13.00 -17.24 4.50
C LEU A 6 13.23 -17.51 5.98
N THR A 7 14.21 -16.83 6.56
CA THR A 7 14.38 -16.81 8.01
C THR A 7 13.51 -15.68 8.55
N VAL A 8 12.53 -16.02 9.38
CA VAL A 8 11.64 -15.05 10.03
C VAL A 8 11.75 -15.15 11.54
N PRO A 9 11.53 -14.06 12.30
CA PRO A 9 11.45 -14.12 13.75
C PRO A 9 10.36 -15.07 14.25
N ASP A 10 10.56 -15.68 15.43
CA ASP A 10 9.61 -16.66 15.98
C ASP A 10 8.21 -16.08 16.21
N HIS A 11 8.08 -14.81 16.56
CA HIS A 11 6.77 -14.18 16.74
C HIS A 11 5.97 -14.15 15.42
N VAL A 12 6.60 -13.81 14.29
CA VAL A 12 5.98 -13.82 12.97
C VAL A 12 5.55 -15.24 12.59
N LYS A 13 6.42 -16.22 12.83
CA LYS A 13 6.10 -17.63 12.58
C LYS A 13 4.88 -18.08 13.38
N ASN A 14 4.80 -17.69 14.65
CA ASN A 14 3.69 -18.03 15.52
C ASN A 14 2.38 -17.36 15.07
N GLU A 15 2.43 -16.08 14.67
CA GLU A 15 1.29 -15.32 14.16
C GLU A 15 0.76 -15.92 12.84
N ILE A 16 1.63 -16.25 11.89
CA ILE A 16 1.27 -16.95 10.64
C ILE A 16 0.55 -18.27 10.95
N GLY A 17 1.03 -19.01 11.96
CA GLY A 17 0.43 -20.26 12.41
C GLY A 17 -0.99 -20.13 12.95
N LEU A 18 -1.43 -18.93 13.36
CA LEU A 18 -2.80 -18.68 13.81
C LEU A 18 -3.81 -18.70 12.65
N PHE A 19 -3.35 -18.56 11.40
CA PHE A 19 -4.20 -18.52 10.21
C PHE A 19 -3.86 -19.67 9.25
N PRO A 20 -4.09 -20.94 9.64
CA PRO A 20 -3.73 -22.10 8.83
C PRO A 20 -4.56 -22.23 7.55
N TRP A 21 -5.68 -21.52 7.45
CA TRP A 21 -6.53 -21.50 6.25
C TRP A 21 -6.00 -20.57 5.16
N VAL A 22 -5.03 -19.71 5.48
CA VAL A 22 -4.41 -18.81 4.49
C VAL A 22 -3.36 -19.58 3.70
N ASN A 23 -3.40 -19.42 2.37
CA ASN A 23 -2.35 -19.95 1.51
C ASN A 23 -1.11 -19.03 1.56
N TRP A 24 -0.30 -19.19 2.61
CA TRP A 24 0.89 -18.38 2.83
C TRP A 24 1.94 -18.46 1.73
N SER A 25 1.96 -19.55 0.93
CA SER A 25 2.83 -19.63 -0.23
C SER A 25 2.40 -18.69 -1.36
N GLU A 26 1.09 -18.47 -1.53
CA GLU A 26 0.60 -17.49 -2.51
C GLU A 26 0.89 -16.07 -2.05
N VAL A 27 0.61 -15.76 -0.78
CA VAL A 27 0.95 -14.47 -0.18
C VAL A 27 2.44 -14.18 -0.35
N ALA A 28 3.32 -15.14 -0.04
CA ALA A 28 4.76 -14.95 -0.22
C ALA A 28 5.16 -14.71 -1.68
N ARG A 29 4.49 -15.34 -2.66
CA ARG A 29 4.74 -15.09 -4.09
C ARG A 29 4.33 -13.69 -4.49
N GLU A 30 3.14 -13.25 -4.09
CA GLU A 30 2.64 -11.90 -4.36
C GLU A 30 3.56 -10.84 -3.75
N GLU A 31 3.95 -11.00 -2.48
CA GLU A 31 4.82 -10.04 -1.79
C GLU A 31 6.24 -9.96 -2.39
N VAL A 32 6.79 -11.08 -2.89
CA VAL A 32 8.07 -11.05 -3.62
C VAL A 32 7.94 -10.28 -4.93
N LEU A 33 6.85 -10.45 -5.67
CA LEU A 33 6.60 -9.71 -6.92
C LEU A 33 6.38 -8.22 -6.65
N LYS A 34 5.54 -7.86 -5.67
CA LYS A 34 5.36 -6.47 -5.23
C LYS A 34 6.69 -5.82 -4.91
N LYS A 35 7.56 -6.53 -4.17
CA LYS A 35 8.88 -6.00 -3.79
C LYS A 35 9.77 -5.73 -5.01
N ASP A 36 9.83 -6.65 -5.97
CA ASP A 36 10.61 -6.46 -7.20
C ASP A 36 10.08 -5.28 -8.02
N ILE A 37 8.76 -5.22 -8.23
CA ILE A 37 8.09 -4.13 -8.95
C ILE A 37 8.37 -2.80 -8.28
N PHE A 38 8.20 -2.72 -6.95
CA PHE A 38 8.47 -1.50 -6.18
C PHE A 38 9.93 -1.06 -6.31
N GLU A 39 10.89 -1.97 -6.22
CA GLU A 39 12.32 -1.64 -6.39
C GLU A 39 12.66 -1.16 -7.79
N ARG A 40 12.05 -1.73 -8.83
CA ARG A 40 12.20 -1.25 -10.22
C ARG A 40 11.55 0.10 -10.39
N TYR A 41 10.35 0.29 -9.87
CA TYR A 41 9.62 1.56 -9.88
C TYR A 41 10.41 2.69 -9.20
N LEU A 42 11.03 2.43 -8.05
CA LEU A 42 11.89 3.43 -7.37
C LEU A 42 13.08 3.85 -8.23
N LYS A 43 13.57 2.99 -9.12
CA LYS A 43 14.71 3.27 -10.00
C LYS A 43 14.30 3.97 -11.31
N SER A 44 13.21 3.52 -11.93
CA SER A 44 12.77 3.99 -13.25
C SER A 44 11.73 5.10 -13.20
N GLY A 45 10.96 5.19 -12.12
CA GLY A 45 9.76 6.03 -11.98
C GLY A 45 8.54 5.53 -12.75
N GLY A 46 8.58 4.34 -13.36
CA GLY A 46 7.52 3.82 -14.20
C GLY A 46 7.35 2.30 -14.13
N LEU A 47 6.20 1.83 -14.59
CA LEU A 47 5.82 0.42 -14.62
C LEU A 47 5.77 -0.10 -16.06
N THR A 48 6.06 -1.39 -16.23
CA THR A 48 5.78 -2.07 -17.50
C THR A 48 4.29 -2.44 -17.57
N ASP A 49 3.79 -2.78 -18.76
CA ASP A 49 2.40 -3.21 -18.93
C ASP A 49 2.10 -4.49 -18.11
N GLU A 50 3.07 -5.42 -18.04
CA GLU A 50 2.96 -6.64 -17.22
C GLU A 50 2.87 -6.31 -15.71
N ASP A 51 3.68 -5.37 -15.22
CA ASP A 51 3.63 -4.93 -13.83
C ASP A 51 2.30 -4.25 -13.51
N TRP A 52 1.79 -3.45 -14.46
CA TRP A 52 0.52 -2.76 -14.34
C TRP A 52 -0.65 -3.75 -14.22
N GLU A 53 -0.72 -4.74 -15.11
CA GLU A 53 -1.76 -5.78 -15.05
C GLU A 53 -1.75 -6.56 -13.73
N PHE A 54 -0.55 -6.84 -13.20
CA PHE A 54 -0.41 -7.47 -11.90
C PHE A 54 -0.93 -6.58 -10.77
N CYS A 55 -0.55 -5.30 -10.75
CA CYS A 55 -0.99 -4.30 -9.76
C CYS A 55 -2.51 -4.18 -9.71
N GLU A 56 -3.16 -4.03 -10.87
CA GLU A 56 -4.62 -3.93 -11.00
C GLU A 56 -5.33 -5.18 -10.50
N LYS A 57 -4.78 -6.37 -10.76
CA LYS A 57 -5.39 -7.64 -10.36
C LYS A 57 -5.50 -7.78 -8.84
N ILE A 58 -4.56 -7.20 -8.10
CA ILE A 58 -4.46 -7.33 -6.64
C ILE A 58 -4.83 -6.06 -5.89
N ASP A 59 -5.28 -5.03 -6.60
CA ASP A 59 -5.65 -3.71 -6.06
C ASP A 59 -4.54 -3.09 -5.20
N TRP A 60 -3.31 -3.06 -5.74
CA TRP A 60 -2.14 -2.46 -5.10
C TRP A 60 -1.27 -1.77 -6.14
N HIS A 61 -0.77 -0.56 -5.83
CA HIS A 61 0.18 0.15 -6.68
C HIS A 61 1.44 0.57 -5.89
N PRO A 62 2.62 0.63 -6.52
CA PRO A 62 3.87 1.04 -5.87
C PRO A 62 3.83 2.39 -5.14
N VAL A 63 2.96 3.30 -5.57
CA VAL A 63 2.78 4.62 -4.95
C VAL A 63 2.15 4.54 -3.55
N ASP A 64 1.45 3.46 -3.24
CA ASP A 64 0.78 3.26 -1.94
C ASP A 64 1.79 3.03 -0.81
N GLU A 65 2.97 2.52 -1.15
CA GLU A 65 4.09 2.31 -0.20
C GLU A 65 4.95 3.56 -0.02
N LEU A 66 4.74 4.61 -0.83
CA LEU A 66 5.52 5.83 -0.73
C LEU A 66 5.08 6.68 0.46
N PRO A 67 6.02 7.34 1.17
CA PRO A 67 5.65 8.30 2.18
C PRO A 67 4.85 9.45 1.57
N LEU A 68 3.89 9.98 2.34
CA LEU A 68 3.17 11.19 1.97
C LEU A 68 4.16 12.32 1.69
N LYS A 69 3.94 13.07 0.60
CA LYS A 69 4.78 14.23 0.29
C LYS A 69 4.65 15.28 1.40
N ASP A 70 5.76 15.92 1.74
CA ASP A 70 5.82 16.95 2.78
C ASP A 70 4.85 18.12 2.52
N GLU A 71 4.60 18.45 1.25
CA GLU A 71 3.63 19.47 0.84
C GLU A 71 2.20 19.15 1.31
N PHE A 72 1.79 17.88 1.23
CA PHE A 72 0.47 17.44 1.71
C PHE A 72 0.41 17.50 3.23
N ILE A 73 1.46 17.03 3.91
CA ILE A 73 1.56 17.11 5.37
C ILE A 73 1.48 18.56 5.84
N LYS A 74 2.16 19.48 5.15
CA LYS A 74 2.13 20.91 5.47
C LYS A 74 0.73 21.49 5.28
N ARG A 75 0.07 21.21 4.15
CA ARG A 75 -1.32 21.66 3.89
C ARG A 75 -2.30 21.12 4.93
N LEU A 76 -2.16 19.86 5.34
CA LEU A 76 -2.98 19.26 6.39
C LEU A 76 -2.80 20.00 7.74
N LYS A 77 -1.55 20.27 8.13
CA LYS A 77 -1.25 21.02 9.36
C LYS A 77 -1.72 22.47 9.31
N GLU A 78 -1.74 23.10 8.15
CA GLU A 78 -2.27 24.45 7.96
C GLU A 78 -3.81 24.44 8.02
N ALA A 79 -4.45 23.47 7.37
CA ALA A 79 -5.89 23.28 7.42
C ALA A 79 -6.39 22.97 8.84
N GLU A 80 -5.64 22.17 9.61
CA GLU A 80 -5.96 21.86 11.00
C GLU A 80 -5.95 23.10 11.91
N LYS A 81 -5.09 24.07 11.60
CA LYS A 81 -5.03 25.36 12.30
C LYS A 81 -6.09 26.36 11.83
N GLY A 82 -6.80 26.05 10.76
CA GLY A 82 -7.86 26.87 10.20
C GLY A 82 -9.12 26.87 11.06
N ARG A 83 -10.08 27.73 10.68
CA ARG A 83 -11.44 27.65 11.24
C ARG A 83 -12.19 26.53 10.53
N PHE A 84 -12.49 25.46 11.24
CA PHE A 84 -13.40 24.43 10.75
C PHE A 84 -14.81 25.01 10.67
N ILE A 85 -15.42 24.93 9.48
CA ILE A 85 -16.84 25.23 9.31
C ILE A 85 -17.59 23.94 9.66
N LYS A 86 -18.40 24.00 10.71
CA LYS A 86 -19.27 22.89 11.06
C LYS A 86 -20.47 22.92 10.12
N VAL A 87 -20.47 22.02 9.15
CA VAL A 87 -21.63 21.79 8.28
C VAL A 87 -22.65 20.89 8.98
N GLY A 88 -23.93 21.24 8.86
CA GLY A 88 -25.05 20.55 9.48
C GLY A 88 -25.51 19.33 8.68
N SER A 89 -25.29 19.31 7.38
CA SER A 89 -25.57 18.20 6.47
C SER A 89 -24.55 18.13 5.33
N LEU A 90 -24.54 17.00 4.60
CA LEU A 90 -23.72 16.86 3.40
C LEU A 90 -24.17 17.79 2.27
N ASP A 91 -25.44 18.14 2.21
CA ASP A 91 -26.00 19.00 1.16
C ASP A 91 -25.41 20.42 1.21
N GLU A 92 -25.11 20.93 2.41
CA GLU A 92 -24.46 22.22 2.62
C GLU A 92 -23.03 22.31 2.05
N LEU A 93 -22.39 21.18 1.75
CA LEU A 93 -21.04 21.16 1.15
C LEU A 93 -21.07 21.32 -0.38
N PHE A 94 -22.23 21.15 -1.01
CA PHE A 94 -22.39 21.13 -2.47
C PHE A 94 -23.32 22.24 -3.00
N GLU A 95 -23.76 23.16 -2.15
CA GLU A 95 -24.47 24.37 -2.60
C GLU A 95 -23.45 25.46 -3.00
N ASP A 96 -23.52 25.89 -4.27
CA ASP A 96 -22.63 26.88 -4.93
C ASP A 96 -22.64 28.28 -4.30
#